data_AF-A0A2N6UFQ9-F1
#
_entry.id   AF-A0A2N6UFQ9-F1
#
_cell.length_a   1.000
_cell.length_b   1.000
_cell.length_c   1.000
_cell.angle_alpha   90.00
_cell.angle_beta   90.00
_cell.angle_gamma   90.00
#
_symmetry.space_group_name_H-M   'P 1'
#
loop_
_entity.id
_entity.type
_entity.pdbx_description
1 polymer ?
#
loop_
_entity_poly.entity_id
_entity_poly.type
_entity_poly.pdbx_seq_one_letter_code
_entity_poly.pdbx_strand_id
1 'polypeptide(L)'
;MKIEIDKPVVPKWFDDWYKDVPTEQDGYGATKEEHAIQLVSQVGWGNGLYKSMSNFEREHDEERVGYVLDNKTKLFHAILFGYEVEKEPLYYAKIKGWELSKGNIYWNANVREKSLFIQGKSQVGIFKTKLTKYEWNELGINDTNADFE
;
A
#
# COMPACT_ATOMS: atom_id res chain seq x y z
N MET A 1 -30.19 9.82 -14.15
CA MET A 1 -28.91 10.52 -13.92
C MET A 1 -27.99 9.55 -13.20
N LYS A 2 -26.87 9.13 -13.80
CA LYS A 2 -25.87 8.33 -13.07
C LYS A 2 -24.97 9.33 -12.35
N ILE A 3 -24.96 9.29 -11.02
CA ILE A 3 -24.03 10.08 -10.22
C ILE A 3 -22.73 9.27 -10.19
N GLU A 4 -21.67 9.82 -10.78
CA GLU A 4 -20.33 9.28 -10.66
C GLU A 4 -19.76 9.82 -9.35
N ILE A 5 -19.50 8.92 -8.39
CA ILE A 5 -18.92 9.26 -7.10
C ILE A 5 -17.42 9.02 -7.22
N ASP A 6 -16.62 10.06 -7.02
CA ASP A 6 -15.17 9.94 -6.99
C ASP A 6 -14.74 8.99 -5.86
N LYS A 7 -13.97 7.97 -6.22
CA LYS A 7 -13.50 6.97 -5.26
C LYS A 7 -12.37 7.56 -4.42
N PRO A 8 -12.45 7.51 -3.08
CA PRO A 8 -11.35 7.92 -2.23
C PRO A 8 -10.14 7.00 -2.42
N VAL A 9 -8.93 7.57 -2.34
CA VAL A 9 -7.68 6.80 -2.29
C VAL A 9 -7.36 6.48 -0.84
N VAL A 10 -7.25 5.20 -0.47
CA VAL A 10 -6.97 4.74 0.90
C VAL A 10 -5.58 4.09 1.00
N PRO A 11 -4.94 4.09 2.18
CA PRO A 11 -3.66 3.42 2.36
C PRO A 11 -3.75 1.91 2.12
N LYS A 12 -2.64 1.30 1.72
CA LYS A 12 -2.57 -0.16 1.50
C LYS A 12 -3.00 -0.98 2.72
N TRP A 13 -2.65 -0.54 3.92
CA TRP A 13 -3.04 -1.23 5.15
C TRP A 13 -4.57 -1.23 5.35
N PHE A 14 -5.29 -0.21 4.88
CA PHE A 14 -6.75 -0.16 5.01
C PHE A 14 -7.41 -1.17 4.06
N ASP A 15 -6.87 -1.32 2.85
CA ASP A 15 -7.32 -2.34 1.91
C ASP A 15 -7.10 -3.75 2.46
N ASP A 16 -5.94 -4.02 3.06
CA ASP A 16 -5.63 -5.29 3.70
C ASP A 16 -6.55 -5.56 4.89
N TRP A 17 -6.70 -4.57 5.77
CA TRP A 17 -7.63 -4.64 6.89
C TRP A 17 -9.06 -4.91 6.43
N TYR A 18 -9.55 -4.16 5.44
CA TYR A 18 -10.92 -4.30 4.93
C TYR A 18 -11.13 -5.69 4.36
N LYS A 19 -10.17 -6.25 3.62
CA LYS A 19 -10.23 -7.63 3.11
C LYS A 19 -10.41 -8.67 4.23
N ASP A 20 -9.76 -8.45 5.36
CA ASP A 20 -9.82 -9.32 6.54
C ASP A 20 -11.07 -9.14 7.41
N VAL A 21 -11.88 -8.09 7.20
CA VAL A 21 -13.14 -7.92 7.96
C VAL A 21 -14.06 -9.13 7.73
N PRO A 22 -14.41 -9.88 8.79
CA PRO A 22 -15.20 -11.10 8.66
C PRO A 22 -16.61 -10.75 8.22
N THR A 23 -17.13 -11.55 7.28
CA THR A 23 -18.47 -11.40 6.68
C THR A 23 -19.56 -12.08 7.50
N GLU A 24 -19.18 -12.87 8.51
CA GLU A 24 -20.09 -13.54 9.44
C GLU A 24 -19.65 -13.18 10.85
N GLN A 25 -20.49 -12.41 11.55
CA GLN A 25 -20.39 -12.25 12.99
C GLN A 25 -21.35 -13.24 13.61
N ASP A 26 -20.88 -14.07 14.54
CA ASP A 26 -21.63 -15.10 15.28
C ASP A 26 -23.13 -14.76 15.49
N GLY A 27 -23.98 -15.16 14.54
CA GLY A 27 -25.44 -15.03 14.61
C GLY A 27 -26.06 -13.64 14.35
N TYR A 28 -25.30 -12.60 13.99
CA TYR A 28 -25.84 -11.31 13.57
C TYR A 28 -25.58 -11.09 12.07
N GLY A 29 -26.65 -10.97 11.28
CA GLY A 29 -26.61 -10.83 9.82
C GLY A 29 -26.17 -9.44 9.34
N ALA A 30 -24.99 -8.98 9.76
CA ALA A 30 -24.37 -7.77 9.25
C ALA A 30 -23.53 -8.09 8.00
N THR A 31 -23.67 -7.27 6.97
CA THR A 31 -22.78 -7.25 5.80
C THR A 31 -21.37 -6.86 6.21
N LYS A 32 -20.39 -7.17 5.35
CA LYS A 32 -18.99 -6.78 5.54
C LYS A 32 -18.85 -5.27 5.72
N GLU A 33 -19.61 -4.52 4.94
CA GLU A 33 -19.67 -3.07 4.95
C GLU A 33 -20.19 -2.55 6.31
N GLU A 34 -21.28 -3.11 6.82
CA GLU A 34 -21.84 -2.75 8.12
C GLU A 34 -20.86 -3.04 9.27
N HIS A 35 -20.20 -4.20 9.23
CA HIS A 35 -19.20 -4.56 10.23
C HIS A 35 -17.98 -3.62 10.16
N ALA A 36 -17.48 -3.33 8.96
CA ALA A 36 -16.38 -2.39 8.77
C ALA A 36 -16.74 -0.97 9.25
N ILE A 37 -17.96 -0.49 8.97
CA ILE A 37 -18.47 0.79 9.46
C ILE A 37 -18.51 0.80 10.98
N GLN A 38 -19.00 -0.26 11.62
CA GLN A 38 -19.03 -0.39 13.07
C GLN A 38 -17.62 -0.29 13.66
N LEU A 39 -16.65 -1.04 13.11
CA LEU A 39 -15.27 -1.05 13.58
C LEU A 39 -14.63 0.34 13.45
N VAL A 40 -14.76 1.00 12.29
CA VAL A 40 -14.25 2.37 12.06
C VAL A 40 -14.92 3.38 12.99
N SER A 41 -16.23 3.23 13.25
CA SER A 41 -16.98 4.13 14.13
C SER A 41 -16.47 4.08 15.58
N GLN A 42 -16.12 2.88 16.05
CA GLN A 42 -15.69 2.61 17.42
C GLN A 42 -14.25 3.08 17.71
N VAL A 43 -13.43 3.32 16.69
CA VAL A 43 -12.06 3.85 16.88
C VAL A 43 -12.09 5.17 17.66
N GLY A 44 -11.29 5.23 18.74
CA GLY A 44 -11.17 6.37 19.65
C GLY A 44 -11.99 6.27 20.95
N TRP A 45 -12.84 5.25 21.09
CA TRP A 45 -13.65 5.00 22.29
C TRP A 45 -13.13 3.82 23.11
N GLY A 46 -11.80 3.70 23.24
CA GLY A 46 -11.13 2.54 23.87
C GLY A 46 -11.07 1.29 22.98
N ASN A 47 -11.55 1.38 21.74
CA ASN A 47 -11.40 0.36 20.70
C ASN A 47 -10.41 0.85 19.63
N GLY A 48 -9.54 -0.05 19.17
CA GLY A 48 -8.61 0.20 18.07
C GLY A 48 -9.11 -0.41 16.76
N LEU A 49 -8.46 -0.04 15.65
CA LEU A 49 -8.56 -0.79 14.41
C LEU A 49 -7.56 -1.95 14.48
N TYR A 50 -8.05 -3.18 14.58
CA TYR A 50 -7.17 -4.35 14.71
C TYR A 50 -6.33 -4.54 13.43
N LYS A 51 -5.05 -4.88 13.59
CA LYS A 51 -4.14 -5.13 12.47
C LYS A 51 -4.57 -6.31 11.60
N SER A 52 -5.16 -7.32 12.23
CA SER A 52 -5.87 -8.43 11.59
C SER A 52 -7.10 -8.76 12.44
N MET A 53 -8.16 -9.26 11.80
CA MET A 53 -9.32 -9.79 12.50
C MET A 53 -9.14 -11.27 12.88
N SER A 54 -7.98 -11.88 12.57
CA SER A 54 -7.65 -13.24 13.01
C SER A 54 -7.34 -13.29 14.51
N ASN A 55 -7.81 -14.35 15.19
CA ASN A 55 -8.10 -14.41 16.63
C ASN A 55 -6.93 -14.27 17.63
N PHE A 56 -5.74 -13.77 17.26
CA PHE A 56 -4.59 -13.82 18.16
C PHE A 56 -3.75 -12.53 18.29
N GLU A 57 -3.98 -11.48 17.50
CA GLU A 57 -3.16 -10.25 17.57
C GLU A 57 -4.03 -8.99 17.54
N ARG A 58 -4.59 -8.63 18.69
CA ARG A 58 -5.11 -7.28 18.93
C ARG A 58 -3.93 -6.32 19.17
N GLU A 59 -3.07 -6.15 18.16
CA GLU A 59 -2.00 -5.15 18.21
C GLU A 59 -2.61 -3.76 17.98
N HIS A 60 -2.43 -2.87 18.97
CA HIS A 60 -2.84 -1.48 18.88
C HIS A 60 -1.81 -0.71 18.04
N ASP A 61 -2.25 -0.11 16.93
CA ASP A 61 -1.41 0.70 16.05
C ASP A 61 -1.87 2.16 16.14
N GLU A 62 -1.15 2.96 16.93
CA GLU A 62 -1.50 4.37 17.20
C GLU A 62 -1.53 5.23 15.93
N GLU A 63 -0.69 4.93 14.94
CA GLU A 63 -0.64 5.64 13.66
C GLU A 63 -1.89 5.37 12.84
N ARG A 64 -2.33 4.10 12.77
CA ARG A 64 -3.60 3.75 12.12
C ARG A 64 -4.80 4.34 12.84
N VAL A 65 -4.79 4.34 14.19
CA VAL A 65 -5.85 4.97 14.99
C VAL A 65 -5.93 6.46 14.69
N GLY A 66 -4.81 7.18 14.69
CA GLY A 66 -4.75 8.60 14.32
C GLY A 66 -5.29 8.84 12.91
N TYR A 67 -4.83 8.07 11.93
CA TYR A 67 -5.33 8.17 10.55
C TYR A 67 -6.84 7.98 10.47
N VAL A 68 -7.38 6.94 11.12
CA VAL A 68 -8.82 6.65 11.10
C VAL A 68 -9.60 7.81 11.73
N LEU A 69 -9.15 8.35 12.86
CA LEU A 69 -9.80 9.48 13.52
C LEU A 69 -9.88 10.71 12.59
N ASP A 70 -8.78 11.02 11.90
CA ASP A 70 -8.71 12.16 10.98
C ASP A 70 -9.47 11.95 9.66
N ASN A 71 -9.71 10.68 9.27
CA ASN A 71 -10.25 10.32 7.96
C ASN A 71 -11.59 9.56 8.00
N LYS A 72 -12.33 9.55 9.11
CA LYS A 72 -13.57 8.74 9.26
C LYS A 72 -14.55 8.88 8.09
N THR A 73 -14.89 10.11 7.68
CA THR A 73 -15.83 10.36 6.57
C THR A 73 -15.33 9.74 5.25
N LYS A 74 -14.03 9.88 4.98
CA LYS A 74 -13.38 9.30 3.79
C LYS A 74 -13.44 7.77 3.82
N LEU A 75 -13.21 7.16 4.97
CA LEU A 75 -13.25 5.70 5.14
C LEU A 75 -14.69 5.16 5.03
N PHE A 76 -15.70 5.87 5.52
CA PHE A 76 -17.10 5.49 5.28
C PHE A 76 -17.47 5.56 3.81
N HIS A 77 -17.03 6.60 3.08
CA HIS A 77 -17.22 6.66 1.63
C HIS A 77 -16.51 5.51 0.92
N ALA A 78 -15.29 5.16 1.34
CA ALA A 78 -14.54 4.04 0.79
C ALA A 78 -15.30 2.71 0.95
N ILE A 79 -15.86 2.45 2.13
CA ILE A 79 -16.62 1.23 2.42
C ILE A 79 -17.91 1.17 1.60
N LEU A 80 -18.65 2.28 1.52
CA LEU A 80 -19.98 2.31 0.89
C LEU A 80 -19.96 2.35 -0.65
N PHE A 81 -18.96 3.03 -1.22
CA PHE A 81 -18.93 3.33 -2.66
C PHE A 81 -17.69 2.76 -3.38
N GLY A 82 -16.85 2.04 -2.64
CA GLY A 82 -15.56 1.54 -3.11
C GLY A 82 -14.46 2.59 -3.03
N TYR A 83 -13.22 2.14 -3.21
CA TYR A 83 -12.01 2.97 -3.07
C TYR A 83 -10.95 2.56 -4.08
N GLU A 84 -9.93 3.42 -4.22
CA GLU A 84 -8.66 3.07 -4.84
C GLU A 84 -7.60 2.91 -3.75
N VAL A 85 -6.60 2.06 -4.00
CA VAL A 85 -5.50 1.87 -3.04
C VAL A 85 -4.35 2.78 -3.44
N GLU A 86 -3.78 3.47 -2.45
CA GLU A 86 -2.55 4.22 -2.60
C GLU A 86 -1.47 3.31 -3.16
N LYS A 87 -0.97 3.64 -4.35
CA LYS A 87 0.09 2.87 -5.00
C LYS A 87 1.39 3.19 -4.28
N GLU A 88 2.13 2.14 -3.90
CA GLU A 88 3.48 2.34 -3.36
C GLU A 88 4.31 3.19 -4.34
N PRO A 89 5.05 4.20 -3.83
CA PRO A 89 5.90 5.01 -4.68
C PRO A 89 6.92 4.12 -5.39
N LEU A 90 7.03 4.32 -6.70
CA LEU A 90 7.97 3.60 -7.55
C LEU A 90 9.22 4.46 -7.73
N TYR A 91 10.37 3.88 -7.43
CA TYR A 91 11.65 4.56 -7.44
C TYR A 91 12.52 4.09 -8.60
N TYR A 92 13.25 5.02 -9.19
CA TYR A 92 14.48 4.69 -9.88
C TYR A 92 15.55 4.34 -8.85
N ALA A 93 16.37 3.33 -9.16
CA ALA A 93 17.52 2.99 -8.33
C ALA A 93 18.82 3.44 -9.04
N LYS A 94 19.45 4.51 -8.57
CA LYS A 94 20.77 4.93 -9.04
C LYS A 94 21.85 4.09 -8.40
N ILE A 95 22.85 3.67 -9.15
CA ILE A 95 24.03 2.98 -8.62
C ILE A 95 24.75 3.92 -7.66
N LYS A 96 25.14 3.44 -6.49
CA LYS A 96 25.87 4.26 -5.52
C LYS A 96 27.22 4.71 -6.08
N GLY A 97 27.58 5.97 -5.84
CA GLY A 97 28.76 6.59 -6.44
C GLY A 97 28.56 7.00 -7.91
N TRP A 98 27.31 7.09 -8.37
CA TRP A 98 26.94 7.54 -9.70
C TRP A 98 27.52 8.91 -10.07
N GLU A 99 27.82 9.76 -9.08
CA GLU A 99 28.40 11.09 -9.24
C GLU A 99 29.76 11.06 -9.95
N LEU A 100 30.47 9.93 -9.87
CA LEU A 100 31.75 9.71 -10.53
C LEU A 100 31.59 9.22 -11.98
N SER A 101 30.38 8.81 -12.38
CA SER A 101 30.10 8.24 -13.68
C SER A 101 29.57 9.29 -14.66
N LYS A 102 30.03 9.22 -15.91
CA LYS A 102 29.50 10.00 -17.04
C LYS A 102 28.50 9.20 -17.89
N GLY A 103 28.23 7.95 -17.52
CA GLY A 103 27.46 7.00 -18.30
C GLY A 103 26.05 6.77 -17.78
N ASN A 104 25.49 5.60 -18.11
CA ASN A 104 24.25 5.12 -17.52
C ASN A 104 24.48 4.79 -16.04
N ILE A 105 23.55 5.25 -15.19
CA ILE A 105 23.70 5.17 -13.73
C ILE A 105 22.51 4.51 -13.04
N TYR A 106 21.53 3.96 -13.77
CA TYR A 106 20.34 3.36 -13.18
C TYR A 106 20.33 1.85 -13.34
N TRP A 107 19.95 1.16 -12.27
CA TRP A 107 19.52 -0.22 -12.33
C TRP A 107 18.18 -0.31 -13.03
N ASN A 108 18.06 -1.26 -13.95
CA ASN A 108 16.83 -1.67 -14.60
C ASN A 108 16.67 -3.18 -14.45
N ALA A 109 15.42 -3.63 -14.33
CA ALA A 109 15.11 -5.02 -14.00
C ALA A 109 14.33 -5.72 -15.10
N ASN A 110 14.76 -6.93 -15.47
CA ASN A 110 13.85 -7.92 -16.03
C ASN A 110 13.25 -8.74 -14.89
N VAL A 111 12.10 -8.31 -14.39
CA VAL A 111 11.44 -8.95 -13.24
C VAL A 111 11.10 -10.42 -13.48
N ARG A 112 10.86 -10.82 -14.74
CA ARG A 112 10.53 -12.21 -15.09
C ARG A 112 11.73 -13.14 -14.95
N GLU A 113 12.91 -12.65 -15.34
CA GLU A 113 14.17 -13.42 -15.31
C GLU A 113 14.99 -13.13 -14.05
N LYS A 114 14.51 -12.25 -13.17
CA LYS A 114 15.23 -11.74 -11.99
C LYS A 114 16.64 -11.26 -12.33
N SER A 115 16.80 -10.61 -13.49
CA SER A 115 18.09 -10.09 -13.96
C SER A 115 18.11 -8.57 -13.94
N LEU A 116 19.31 -8.02 -13.70
CA LEU A 116 19.57 -6.59 -13.60
C LEU A 116 20.53 -6.15 -14.70
N PHE A 117 20.34 -4.93 -15.18
CA PHE A 117 21.26 -4.31 -16.14
C PHE A 117 21.30 -2.79 -15.93
N ILE A 118 22.36 -2.17 -16.44
CA ILE A 118 22.62 -0.74 -16.23
C ILE A 118 22.23 0.03 -17.49
N GLN A 119 21.26 0.94 -17.38
CA GLN A 119 20.85 1.82 -18.47
C GLN A 119 20.33 3.16 -17.94
N GLY A 120 19.92 4.08 -18.81
CA GLY A 120 19.19 5.29 -18.43
C GLY A 120 17.76 5.00 -17.98
N LYS A 121 16.98 6.08 -17.80
CA LYS A 121 15.58 6.02 -17.34
C LYS A 121 14.57 5.56 -18.41
N SER A 122 15.03 5.37 -19.65
CA SER A 122 14.15 5.06 -20.77
C SER A 122 13.56 3.66 -20.62
N GLN A 123 12.23 3.59 -20.49
CA GLN A 123 11.49 2.33 -20.46
C GLN A 123 11.59 1.64 -21.83
N VAL A 124 12.18 0.45 -21.89
CA VAL A 124 12.31 -0.35 -23.12
C VAL A 124 11.65 -1.71 -22.90
N GLY A 125 10.59 -1.97 -23.67
CA GLY A 125 9.92 -3.28 -23.71
C GLY A 125 9.47 -3.77 -22.33
N ILE A 126 9.88 -4.99 -21.98
CA ILE A 126 9.47 -5.70 -20.77
C ILE A 126 10.25 -5.30 -19.51
N PHE A 127 11.28 -4.46 -19.63
CA PHE A 127 12.15 -4.13 -18.50
C PHE A 127 11.56 -3.03 -17.64
N LYS A 128 11.60 -3.18 -16.33
CA LYS A 128 11.10 -2.19 -15.36
C LYS A 128 12.23 -1.24 -14.99
N THR A 129 11.96 0.05 -15.20
CA THR A 129 12.87 1.14 -14.81
C THR A 129 12.54 1.71 -13.42
N LYS A 130 11.31 1.48 -12.94
CA LYS A 130 10.89 1.80 -11.58
C LYS A 130 10.21 0.60 -10.94
N LEU A 131 10.49 0.41 -9.65
CA LEU A 131 9.93 -0.62 -8.80
C LEU A 131 9.75 -0.04 -7.38
N THR A 132 8.97 -0.71 -6.54
CA THR A 132 8.92 -0.35 -5.12
C THR A 132 10.27 -0.65 -4.46
N LYS A 133 10.57 -0.03 -3.31
CA LYS A 133 11.80 -0.38 -2.56
C LYS A 133 11.85 -1.86 -2.17
N TYR A 134 10.69 -2.45 -1.86
CA TYR A 134 10.59 -3.89 -1.57
C TYR A 134 10.97 -4.74 -2.78
N GLU A 135 10.40 -4.45 -3.96
CA GLU A 135 10.73 -5.16 -5.20
C GLU A 135 12.21 -5.00 -5.59
N TRP A 136 12.81 -3.83 -5.35
CA TRP A 136 14.25 -3.64 -5.53
C TRP A 136 15.08 -4.50 -4.56
N ASN A 137 14.69 -4.54 -3.29
CA ASN A 137 15.36 -5.35 -2.27
C ASN A 137 15.33 -6.85 -2.62
N GLU A 138 14.21 -7.35 -3.16
CA GLU A 138 14.08 -8.73 -3.65
C GLU A 138 15.03 -9.06 -4.81
N LEU A 139 15.47 -8.04 -5.56
CA LEU A 139 16.48 -8.15 -6.61
C LEU A 139 17.92 -7.88 -6.10
N GLY A 140 18.10 -7.64 -4.81
CA GLY A 140 19.39 -7.33 -4.20
C GLY A 140 19.83 -5.87 -4.34
N ILE A 141 18.94 -4.97 -4.79
CA ILE A 141 19.19 -3.53 -4.88
C ILE A 141 18.57 -2.81 -3.69
N ASN A 142 19.38 -2.12 -2.89
CA ASN A 142 18.97 -1.52 -1.61
C ASN A 142 19.84 -0.29 -1.28
N ASP A 143 19.56 0.37 -0.14
CA ASP A 143 20.22 1.63 0.24
C ASP A 143 21.76 1.51 0.41
N THR A 144 22.32 0.28 0.47
CA THR A 144 23.78 0.07 0.52
C THR A 144 24.46 0.20 -0.84
N ASN A 145 23.75 -0.09 -1.93
CA ASN A 145 24.29 -0.14 -3.29
C ASN A 145 23.53 0.75 -4.30
N ALA A 146 22.45 1.39 -3.86
CA ALA A 146 21.69 2.31 -4.66
C ALA A 146 21.12 3.50 -3.87
N ASP A 147 20.93 4.61 -4.57
CA ASP A 147 20.18 5.77 -4.11
C ASP A 147 18.84 5.81 -4.85
N PHE A 148 17.73 5.86 -4.10
CA PHE A 148 16.37 5.82 -4.67
C PHE A 148 15.80 7.22 -4.91
N GLU A 149 15.21 7.46 -6.09
CA GLU A 149 14.53 8.73 -6.45
C GLU A 149 13.23 8.55 -7.25
#